data_AF-A0A1C6KNH3-F1
#
_entry.id   AF-A0A1C6KNH3-F1
#
_cell.length_a   1.000
_cell.length_b   1.000
_cell.length_c   1.000
_cell.angle_alpha   90.00
_cell.angle_beta   90.00
_cell.angle_gamma   90.00
#
_symmetry.space_group_name_H-M   'P 1'
#
loop_
_entity.id
_entity.type
_entity.pdbx_description
1 polymer ?
#
loop_
_entity_poly.entity_id
_entity_poly.type
_entity_poly.pdbx_seq_one_letter_code
_entity_poly.pdbx_strand_id
1 'polypeptide(L)'
;MKKIIFTVLFMGILSGGYAQDSSSPYQAVVALDGSGDYTSIQDAVNAAPDNRQEPWLIFLKNGSYREQVIIPATKTYIHLIGQDKNKTIIHHCLNVGGKPEEGTEPAKTAYWKHSVHNPSSEVHKLEGSVVYIKGDHFYTENISYLNDWGVDSQNGPQALAMSSQADCAAYNNCIFRSFQDTWMTSRTDSHRLYAKDCWIEGAVDYFYGSGDALLENCTLYNVRSGSVIVAPSHKNVRFGYVFRNCIVDGNAAAADGKQKLGRPWHNSPRAVYIHTTMRIPLAPEGWTNMGAIPGLFAEYDSRDAEGNILDLSQRKTEYDGRGPNNPPKGSCRAIITKEEADGYVYERIIPGDDGWDPRVMMEKLPSPAKLKKKGLKVSWKAVPAAAGYVIFDNDHVVGFAKEPVYNLSSEIKGNLKVCAVNRYGSLGTESVL
;
A
#
# COMPACT_ATOMS: atom_id res chain seq x y z
N MET A 1 26.62 -63.52 -1.65
CA MET A 1 26.38 -62.09 -1.98
C MET A 1 26.31 -61.30 -0.68
N LYS A 2 27.33 -60.48 -0.40
CA LYS A 2 27.46 -59.68 0.84
C LYS A 2 26.46 -58.51 0.78
N LYS A 3 25.55 -58.40 1.76
CA LYS A 3 24.69 -57.22 1.92
C LYS A 3 25.49 -56.15 2.66
N ILE A 4 25.79 -55.06 1.97
CA ILE A 4 26.36 -53.83 2.53
C ILE A 4 25.21 -53.05 3.16
N ILE A 5 25.28 -52.81 4.47
CA ILE A 5 24.36 -51.94 5.19
C ILE A 5 24.90 -50.51 5.08
N PHE A 6 24.18 -49.64 4.38
CA PHE A 6 24.43 -48.20 4.36
C PHE A 6 23.76 -47.58 5.60
N THR A 7 24.57 -47.15 6.57
CA THR A 7 24.09 -46.31 7.68
C THR A 7 24.08 -44.86 7.18
N VAL A 8 22.88 -44.32 6.95
CA VAL A 8 22.69 -42.89 6.68
C VAL A 8 22.73 -42.15 8.02
N LEU A 9 23.76 -41.32 8.20
CA LEU A 9 23.89 -40.42 9.34
C LEU A 9 22.98 -39.20 9.09
N PHE A 10 21.86 -39.10 9.80
CA PHE A 10 21.00 -37.92 9.78
C PHE A 10 21.69 -36.81 10.58
N MET A 11 22.31 -35.87 9.88
CA MET A 11 22.84 -34.64 10.48
C MET A 11 21.67 -33.70 10.72
N GLY A 12 21.17 -33.67 11.96
CA GLY A 12 20.06 -32.80 12.36
C GLY A 12 20.45 -31.33 12.20
N ILE A 13 19.75 -30.62 11.32
CA ILE A 13 19.77 -29.16 11.29
C ILE A 13 19.01 -28.70 12.53
N LEU A 14 19.71 -28.11 13.49
CA LEU A 14 19.12 -27.38 14.60
C LEU A 14 18.42 -26.14 14.01
N SER A 15 17.13 -26.25 13.75
CA SER A 15 16.27 -25.08 13.65
C SER A 15 16.29 -24.41 15.03
N GLY A 16 17.05 -23.31 15.13
CA GLY A 16 16.94 -22.40 16.26
C GLY A 16 15.53 -21.84 16.28
N GLY A 17 14.64 -22.48 17.03
CA GLY A 17 13.36 -21.90 17.39
C GLY A 17 13.65 -20.68 18.25
N TYR A 18 13.53 -19.48 17.68
CA TYR A 18 13.41 -18.27 18.47
C TYR A 18 12.14 -18.42 19.30
N ALA A 19 12.30 -18.56 20.61
CA ALA A 19 11.18 -18.58 21.53
C ALA A 19 10.53 -17.19 21.46
N GLN A 20 9.34 -17.12 20.86
CA GLN A 20 8.53 -15.91 20.80
C GLN A 20 8.40 -15.32 22.21
N ASP A 21 8.75 -14.05 22.37
CA ASP A 21 8.50 -13.35 23.63
C ASP A 21 6.98 -13.31 23.86
N SER A 22 6.51 -14.18 24.74
CA SER A 22 5.09 -14.34 25.08
C SER A 22 4.40 -13.05 25.56
N SER A 23 5.18 -12.00 25.85
CA SER A 23 4.72 -10.68 26.27
C SER A 23 4.40 -9.71 25.13
N SER A 24 4.68 -10.05 23.85
CA SER A 24 4.37 -9.19 22.70
C SER A 24 2.89 -9.29 22.27
N PRO A 25 2.25 -8.17 21.86
CA PRO A 25 0.97 -8.22 21.16
C PRO A 25 1.11 -8.70 19.71
N TYR A 26 2.33 -8.72 19.15
CA TYR A 26 2.63 -9.16 17.80
C TYR A 26 3.09 -10.62 17.78
N GLN A 27 2.74 -11.35 16.72
CA GLN A 27 3.20 -12.71 16.52
C GLN A 27 4.62 -12.79 15.94
N ALA A 28 5.04 -11.75 15.22
CA ALA A 28 6.40 -11.62 14.73
C ALA A 28 6.86 -10.15 14.77
N VAL A 29 8.13 -9.95 15.12
CA VAL A 29 8.81 -8.64 15.05
C VAL A 29 9.97 -8.74 14.08
N VAL A 30 10.05 -7.81 13.13
CA VAL A 30 11.13 -7.76 12.13
C VAL A 30 12.02 -6.56 12.40
N ALA A 31 13.32 -6.79 12.52
CA ALA A 31 14.31 -5.75 12.74
C ALA A 31 15.63 -6.09 12.04
N LEU A 32 16.14 -5.17 11.20
CA LEU A 32 17.38 -5.38 10.44
C LEU A 32 18.62 -5.53 11.33
N ASP A 33 18.60 -4.96 12.53
CA ASP A 33 19.69 -5.01 13.51
C ASP A 33 19.71 -6.30 14.35
N GLY A 34 18.79 -7.23 14.10
CA GLY A 34 18.66 -8.49 14.85
C GLY A 34 17.97 -8.35 16.20
N SER A 35 17.41 -7.19 16.54
CA SER A 35 16.66 -6.96 17.79
C SER A 35 15.19 -7.42 17.75
N GLY A 36 14.79 -8.15 16.71
CA GLY A 36 13.48 -8.76 16.51
C GLY A 36 13.60 -10.28 16.28
N ASP A 37 12.47 -10.93 16.01
CA ASP A 37 12.42 -12.37 15.74
C ASP A 37 12.98 -12.72 14.35
N TYR A 38 12.87 -11.79 13.39
CA TYR A 38 13.33 -11.94 12.02
C TYR A 38 14.11 -10.71 11.54
N THR A 39 15.01 -10.91 10.59
CA THR A 39 15.70 -9.82 9.86
C THR A 39 15.13 -9.59 8.46
N SER A 40 14.26 -10.47 7.97
CA SER A 40 13.53 -10.36 6.69
C SER A 40 12.03 -10.36 6.93
N ILE A 41 11.32 -9.52 6.17
CA ILE A 41 9.86 -9.47 6.18
C ILE A 41 9.29 -10.73 5.54
N GLN A 42 9.89 -11.22 4.46
CA GLN A 42 9.44 -12.44 3.79
C GLN A 42 9.50 -13.66 4.72
N ASP A 43 10.55 -13.78 5.53
CA ASP A 43 10.67 -14.88 6.50
C ASP A 43 9.57 -14.82 7.58
N ALA A 44 9.25 -13.63 8.08
CA ALA A 44 8.16 -13.43 9.03
C ALA A 44 6.79 -13.77 8.43
N VAL A 45 6.56 -13.44 7.15
CA VAL A 45 5.36 -13.83 6.39
C VAL A 45 5.29 -15.34 6.20
N ASN A 46 6.41 -15.98 5.84
CA ASN A 46 6.46 -17.42 5.61
C ASN A 46 6.14 -18.22 6.87
N ALA A 47 6.54 -17.69 8.04
CA ALA A 47 6.30 -18.30 9.35
C ALA A 47 4.84 -18.24 9.81
N ALA A 48 4.02 -17.34 9.26
CA ALA A 48 2.60 -17.27 9.57
C ALA A 48 1.89 -18.58 9.16
N PRO A 49 0.95 -19.13 9.95
CA PRO A 49 0.14 -20.27 9.53
C PRO A 49 -0.65 -19.98 8.24
N ASP A 50 -0.87 -21.00 7.42
CA ASP A 50 -1.73 -20.88 6.23
C ASP A 50 -3.22 -20.85 6.62
N ASN A 51 -4.03 -20.22 5.76
CA ASN A 51 -5.49 -20.17 5.75
C ASN A 51 -6.12 -19.72 7.08
N ARG A 52 -5.47 -18.76 7.75
CA ARG A 52 -6.00 -18.18 8.98
C ARG A 52 -7.34 -17.49 8.72
N GLN A 53 -8.14 -17.44 9.78
CA GLN A 53 -9.41 -16.72 9.83
C GLN A 53 -9.34 -15.53 10.80
N GLU A 54 -8.13 -15.21 11.27
CA GLU A 54 -7.86 -14.17 12.26
C GLU A 54 -6.50 -13.51 11.96
N PRO A 55 -6.33 -12.22 12.32
CA PRO A 55 -5.10 -11.46 12.08
C PRO A 55 -3.82 -12.15 12.59
N TRP A 56 -2.81 -12.25 11.73
CA TRP A 56 -1.40 -12.50 12.10
C TRP A 56 -0.63 -11.19 12.02
N LEU A 57 -0.27 -10.67 13.19
CA LEU A 57 0.30 -9.35 13.37
C LEU A 57 1.83 -9.42 13.29
N ILE A 58 2.39 -8.73 12.30
CA ILE A 58 3.83 -8.60 12.09
C ILE A 58 4.22 -7.14 12.28
N PHE A 59 5.04 -6.85 13.28
CA PHE A 59 5.56 -5.50 13.53
C PHE A 59 6.91 -5.30 12.85
N LEU A 60 7.06 -4.22 12.11
CA LEU A 60 8.30 -3.85 11.42
C LEU A 60 8.91 -2.64 12.13
N LYS A 61 10.12 -2.80 12.69
CA LYS A 61 10.87 -1.67 13.23
C LYS A 61 11.27 -0.70 12.10
N ASN A 62 11.76 0.47 12.48
CA ASN A 62 12.37 1.40 11.52
C ASN A 62 13.55 0.72 10.80
N GLY A 63 13.62 0.89 9.47
CA GLY A 63 14.62 0.26 8.62
C GLY A 63 14.30 0.40 7.13
N SER A 64 15.34 0.27 6.30
CA SER A 64 15.23 0.19 4.84
C SER A 64 15.38 -1.27 4.40
N TYR A 65 14.26 -1.93 4.20
CA TYR A 65 14.15 -3.35 3.86
C TYR A 65 14.21 -3.51 2.34
N ARG A 66 15.41 -3.81 1.81
CA ARG A 66 15.63 -4.06 0.37
C ARG A 66 15.33 -5.51 0.02
N GLU A 67 14.05 -5.83 -0.19
CA GLU A 67 13.59 -7.17 -0.56
C GLU A 67 12.28 -7.13 -1.35
N GLN A 68 11.98 -8.21 -2.10
CA GLN A 68 10.62 -8.42 -2.62
C GLN A 68 9.79 -9.13 -1.56
N VAL A 69 8.61 -8.61 -1.26
CA VAL A 69 7.67 -9.21 -0.30
C VAL A 69 6.44 -9.75 -1.04
N ILE A 70 6.17 -11.03 -0.85
CA ILE A 70 5.00 -11.72 -1.40
C ILE A 70 4.16 -12.19 -0.22
N ILE A 71 2.87 -11.86 -0.25
CA ILE A 71 1.85 -12.48 0.59
C ILE A 71 1.12 -13.52 -0.26
N PRO A 72 1.46 -14.82 -0.17
CA PRO A 72 0.79 -15.86 -0.93
C PRO A 72 -0.72 -15.91 -0.66
N ALA A 73 -1.49 -16.48 -1.59
CA ALA A 73 -2.94 -16.65 -1.42
C ALA A 73 -3.32 -17.47 -0.18
N THR A 74 -2.45 -18.39 0.26
CA THR A 74 -2.66 -19.16 1.49
C THR A 74 -2.38 -18.35 2.76
N LYS A 75 -1.70 -17.20 2.69
CA LYS A 75 -1.42 -16.35 3.87
C LYS A 75 -2.50 -15.29 4.02
N THR A 76 -3.72 -15.73 4.35
CA THR A 76 -4.86 -14.84 4.65
C THR A 76 -4.66 -14.12 5.99
N TYR A 77 -5.28 -12.94 6.14
CA TYR A 77 -5.25 -12.14 7.39
C TYR A 77 -3.84 -11.72 7.87
N ILE A 78 -2.89 -11.47 6.96
CA ILE A 78 -1.59 -10.89 7.32
C ILE A 78 -1.74 -9.39 7.56
N HIS A 79 -1.28 -8.95 8.74
CA HIS A 79 -1.27 -7.55 9.14
C HIS A 79 0.18 -7.08 9.30
N LEU A 80 0.63 -6.16 8.43
CA LEU A 80 1.97 -5.56 8.53
C LEU A 80 1.86 -4.17 9.18
N ILE A 81 2.48 -4.00 10.34
CA ILE A 81 2.44 -2.73 11.07
C ILE A 81 3.85 -2.16 11.15
N GLY A 82 4.08 -1.05 10.45
CA GLY A 82 5.31 -0.31 10.54
C GLY A 82 5.37 0.56 11.78
N GLN A 83 6.59 0.78 12.26
CA GLN A 83 6.85 1.67 13.38
C GLN A 83 6.57 3.14 13.01
N ASP A 84 7.02 3.57 11.83
CA ASP A 84 6.84 4.94 11.33
C ASP A 84 6.86 4.90 9.79
N LYS A 85 5.82 5.47 9.16
CA LYS A 85 5.69 5.45 7.70
C LYS A 85 6.88 6.01 6.95
N ASN A 86 7.62 6.97 7.53
CA ASN A 86 8.76 7.61 6.88
C ASN A 86 10.08 6.86 7.10
N LYS A 87 10.12 5.90 8.03
CA LYS A 87 11.35 5.22 8.46
C LYS A 87 11.28 3.70 8.31
N THR A 88 10.09 3.12 8.18
CA THR A 88 9.88 1.73 7.81
C THR A 88 9.59 1.65 6.31
N ILE A 89 10.62 1.32 5.53
CA ILE A 89 10.59 1.39 4.07
C ILE A 89 10.85 0.00 3.49
N ILE A 90 9.92 -0.52 2.69
CA ILE A 90 10.08 -1.72 1.88
C ILE A 90 10.35 -1.28 0.45
N HIS A 91 11.48 -1.70 -0.11
CA HIS A 91 11.88 -1.24 -1.42
C HIS A 91 12.67 -2.28 -2.22
N HIS A 92 12.64 -2.14 -3.54
CA HIS A 92 13.51 -2.87 -4.45
C HIS A 92 13.66 -2.09 -5.76
N CYS A 93 14.75 -2.33 -6.49
CA CYS A 93 14.97 -1.78 -7.82
C CYS A 93 14.60 -2.82 -8.90
N LEU A 94 13.42 -2.73 -9.51
CA LEU A 94 12.96 -3.65 -10.56
C LEU A 94 12.00 -3.01 -11.57
N ASN A 95 11.95 -3.54 -12.79
CA ASN A 95 10.95 -3.21 -13.81
C ASN A 95 10.58 -4.43 -14.66
N VAL A 96 9.56 -4.29 -15.50
CA VAL A 96 9.07 -5.38 -16.39
C VAL A 96 9.40 -5.17 -17.87
N GLY A 97 10.45 -4.39 -18.17
CA GLY A 97 10.84 -4.11 -19.55
C GLY A 97 11.29 -5.34 -20.33
N GLY A 98 10.85 -5.47 -21.58
CA GLY A 98 11.32 -6.53 -22.49
C GLY A 98 12.77 -6.32 -22.96
N LYS A 99 13.37 -7.38 -23.53
CA LYS A 99 14.72 -7.30 -24.12
C LYS A 99 14.76 -6.17 -25.16
N PRO A 100 15.71 -5.22 -25.07
CA PRO A 100 15.82 -4.15 -26.04
C PRO A 100 16.18 -4.70 -27.42
N GLU A 101 15.71 -4.02 -28.47
CA GLU A 101 16.07 -4.33 -29.85
C GLU A 101 17.57 -4.07 -30.07
N GLU A 102 18.18 -4.89 -30.92
CA GLU A 102 19.59 -4.73 -31.28
C GLU A 102 19.84 -3.34 -31.91
N GLY A 103 20.90 -2.66 -31.46
CA GLY A 103 21.22 -1.30 -31.91
C GLY A 103 20.45 -0.18 -31.20
N THR A 104 19.58 -0.48 -30.23
CA THR A 104 18.96 0.57 -29.40
C THR A 104 20.04 1.35 -28.63
N GLU A 105 19.93 2.67 -28.62
CA GLU A 105 20.85 3.57 -27.93
C GLU A 105 21.03 3.17 -26.45
N PRO A 106 22.27 3.10 -25.92
CA PRO A 106 22.53 2.66 -24.54
C PRO A 106 21.75 3.43 -23.46
N ALA A 107 21.52 4.73 -23.64
CA ALA A 107 20.76 5.55 -22.70
C ALA A 107 19.29 5.10 -22.58
N LYS A 108 18.72 4.49 -23.62
CA LYS A 108 17.34 3.99 -23.64
C LYS A 108 17.21 2.54 -23.16
N THR A 109 18.32 1.86 -22.90
CA THR A 109 18.34 0.45 -22.48
C THR A 109 18.76 0.25 -21.02
N ALA A 110 18.97 1.34 -20.26
CA ALA A 110 19.35 1.28 -18.85
C ALA A 110 18.38 0.43 -18.00
N TYR A 111 17.09 0.43 -18.36
CA TYR A 111 16.07 -0.39 -17.69
C TYR A 111 16.37 -1.89 -17.76
N TRP A 112 17.05 -2.35 -18.81
CA TRP A 112 17.27 -3.77 -19.06
C TRP A 112 18.08 -4.44 -17.94
N LYS A 113 19.01 -3.70 -17.32
CA LYS A 113 19.78 -4.19 -16.16
C LYS A 113 18.90 -4.54 -14.96
N HIS A 114 17.77 -3.86 -14.81
CA HIS A 114 16.82 -4.01 -13.70
C HIS A 114 15.51 -4.69 -14.12
N SER A 115 15.48 -5.32 -15.29
CA SER A 115 14.29 -6.03 -15.77
C SER A 115 14.21 -7.43 -15.18
N VAL A 116 13.02 -7.81 -14.69
CA VAL A 116 12.73 -9.18 -14.26
C VAL A 116 12.81 -10.20 -15.41
N HIS A 117 12.79 -9.74 -16.67
CA HIS A 117 12.91 -10.58 -17.86
C HIS A 117 14.34 -10.77 -18.34
N ASN A 118 15.32 -10.06 -17.77
CA ASN A 118 16.72 -10.19 -18.14
C ASN A 118 17.41 -11.33 -17.37
N PRO A 119 17.89 -12.40 -18.02
CA PRO A 119 18.57 -13.51 -17.35
C PRO A 119 19.85 -13.12 -16.59
N SER A 120 20.43 -11.95 -16.88
CA SER A 120 21.61 -11.42 -16.20
C SER A 120 21.29 -10.41 -15.08
N SER A 121 20.02 -10.11 -14.83
CA SER A 121 19.62 -9.18 -13.77
C SER A 121 19.54 -9.85 -12.41
N GLU A 122 19.84 -9.11 -11.33
CA GLU A 122 19.64 -9.57 -9.95
C GLU A 122 18.16 -9.87 -9.65
N VAL A 123 17.24 -9.27 -10.40
CA VAL A 123 15.79 -9.43 -10.22
C VAL A 123 15.16 -10.40 -11.22
N HIS A 124 15.97 -11.18 -11.94
CA HIS A 124 15.45 -12.13 -12.91
C HIS A 124 14.43 -13.09 -12.28
N LYS A 125 13.25 -13.19 -12.89
CA LYS A 125 12.10 -14.02 -12.43
C LYS A 125 11.47 -13.62 -11.10
N LEU A 126 11.87 -12.49 -10.51
CA LEU A 126 11.05 -11.89 -9.46
C LEU A 126 9.68 -11.52 -10.03
N GLU A 127 8.69 -11.41 -9.15
CA GLU A 127 7.40 -10.86 -9.52
C GLU A 127 7.60 -9.40 -9.97
N GLY A 128 6.76 -8.91 -10.89
CA GLY A 128 6.91 -7.58 -11.50
C GLY A 128 6.65 -6.38 -10.58
N SER A 129 6.65 -6.58 -9.26
CA SER A 129 6.35 -5.57 -8.23
C SER A 129 7.22 -5.78 -6.99
N VAL A 130 7.54 -4.71 -6.26
CA VAL A 130 8.27 -4.82 -4.99
C VAL A 130 7.48 -5.59 -3.95
N VAL A 131 6.18 -5.30 -3.84
CA VAL A 131 5.27 -6.06 -2.98
C VAL A 131 4.12 -6.65 -3.78
N TYR A 132 3.82 -7.93 -3.56
CA TYR A 132 2.72 -8.63 -4.21
C TYR A 132 1.82 -9.32 -3.18
N ILE A 133 0.62 -8.76 -3.01
CA ILE A 133 -0.43 -9.29 -2.14
C ILE A 133 -1.36 -10.20 -2.94
N LYS A 134 -1.44 -11.47 -2.55
CA LYS A 134 -2.38 -12.47 -3.08
C LYS A 134 -3.31 -13.03 -2.00
N GLY A 135 -2.96 -12.88 -0.72
CA GLY A 135 -3.77 -13.33 0.41
C GLY A 135 -4.85 -12.32 0.79
N ASP A 136 -6.08 -12.79 0.90
CA ASP A 136 -7.25 -11.97 1.28
C ASP A 136 -7.17 -11.47 2.73
N HIS A 137 -7.92 -10.40 3.01
CA HIS A 137 -7.94 -9.71 4.31
C HIS A 137 -6.57 -9.18 4.75
N PHE A 138 -5.73 -8.80 3.79
CA PHE A 138 -4.46 -8.14 4.07
C PHE A 138 -4.68 -6.74 4.67
N TYR A 139 -3.93 -6.42 5.71
CA TYR A 139 -3.89 -5.08 6.29
C TYR A 139 -2.46 -4.57 6.40
N THR A 140 -2.26 -3.29 6.12
CA THR A 140 -1.00 -2.62 6.41
C THR A 140 -1.19 -1.21 6.94
N GLU A 141 -0.31 -0.82 7.86
CA GLU A 141 -0.28 0.52 8.45
C GLU A 141 1.15 1.03 8.63
N ASN A 142 1.37 2.34 8.41
CA ASN A 142 2.62 3.05 8.73
C ASN A 142 3.87 2.51 7.99
N ILE A 143 3.73 2.12 6.72
CA ILE A 143 4.83 1.60 5.89
C ILE A 143 4.95 2.38 4.58
N SER A 144 6.18 2.62 4.13
CA SER A 144 6.52 3.10 2.79
C SER A 144 6.86 1.94 1.86
N TYR A 145 6.29 1.92 0.66
CA TYR A 145 6.50 0.94 -0.42
C TYR A 145 7.07 1.63 -1.65
N LEU A 146 8.33 1.37 -1.97
CA LEU A 146 9.05 2.07 -3.02
C LEU A 146 9.54 1.11 -4.09
N ASN A 147 9.38 1.48 -5.36
CA ASN A 147 10.18 0.88 -6.42
C ASN A 147 11.27 1.86 -6.83
N ASP A 148 12.51 1.54 -6.47
CA ASP A 148 13.68 2.41 -6.66
C ASP A 148 13.89 2.73 -8.14
N TRP A 149 13.61 1.78 -9.06
CA TRP A 149 13.73 2.04 -10.49
C TRP A 149 12.83 3.20 -10.91
N GLY A 150 11.56 3.19 -10.52
CA GLY A 150 10.64 4.26 -10.88
C GLY A 150 11.01 5.59 -10.21
N VAL A 151 11.32 5.56 -8.92
CA VAL A 151 11.68 6.77 -8.15
C VAL A 151 12.93 7.44 -8.73
N ASP A 152 13.97 6.67 -9.04
CA ASP A 152 15.27 7.21 -9.44
C ASP A 152 15.35 7.50 -10.94
N SER A 153 14.83 6.61 -11.79
CA SER A 153 14.92 6.78 -13.24
C SER A 153 13.91 7.78 -13.80
N GLN A 154 12.77 7.93 -13.12
CA GLN A 154 11.61 8.71 -13.59
C GLN A 154 11.33 8.51 -15.08
N ASN A 155 11.40 7.24 -15.50
CA ASN A 155 11.19 6.84 -16.88
C ASN A 155 10.48 5.49 -16.92
N GLY A 156 9.89 5.20 -18.08
CA GLY A 156 9.42 3.86 -18.38
C GLY A 156 10.58 2.85 -18.44
N PRO A 157 10.30 1.55 -18.44
CA PRO A 157 8.97 0.93 -18.48
C PRO A 157 8.30 0.86 -17.08
N GLN A 158 7.19 0.13 -16.99
CA GLN A 158 6.42 -0.09 -15.76
C GLN A 158 7.30 -0.63 -14.63
N ALA A 159 7.08 -0.11 -13.42
CA ALA A 159 7.85 -0.48 -12.24
C ALA A 159 6.96 -0.39 -11.00
N LEU A 160 6.29 -1.48 -10.65
CA LEU A 160 5.28 -1.47 -9.59
C LEU A 160 5.95 -1.44 -8.22
N ALA A 161 5.48 -0.57 -7.33
CA ALA A 161 5.76 -0.68 -5.90
C ALA A 161 4.82 -1.71 -5.25
N MET A 162 3.55 -1.73 -5.67
CA MET A 162 2.52 -2.58 -5.07
C MET A 162 1.66 -3.27 -6.15
N SER A 163 1.40 -4.56 -5.94
CA SER A 163 0.37 -5.33 -6.65
C SER A 163 -0.58 -5.98 -5.65
N SER A 164 -1.83 -5.55 -5.64
CA SER A 164 -2.87 -5.98 -4.70
C SER A 164 -3.91 -6.86 -5.39
N GLN A 165 -3.66 -8.16 -5.47
CA GLN A 165 -4.54 -9.15 -6.11
C GLN A 165 -5.35 -9.96 -5.07
N ALA A 166 -5.92 -9.26 -4.08
CA ALA A 166 -6.63 -9.83 -2.94
C ALA A 166 -7.94 -9.07 -2.69
N ASP A 167 -8.95 -9.74 -2.14
CA ASP A 167 -10.15 -9.10 -1.59
C ASP A 167 -9.88 -8.62 -0.15
N CYS A 168 -10.70 -7.69 0.32
CA CYS A 168 -10.62 -7.15 1.67
C CYS A 168 -9.25 -6.53 2.02
N ALA A 169 -8.59 -5.90 1.05
CA ALA A 169 -7.27 -5.32 1.27
C ALA A 169 -7.36 -3.89 1.84
N ALA A 170 -6.70 -3.64 2.97
CA ALA A 170 -6.76 -2.36 3.69
C ALA A 170 -5.38 -1.72 3.90
N TYR A 171 -5.28 -0.41 3.68
CA TYR A 171 -4.03 0.35 3.73
C TYR A 171 -4.25 1.65 4.52
N ASN A 172 -3.48 1.89 5.58
CA ASN A 172 -3.64 3.06 6.44
C ASN A 172 -2.33 3.82 6.61
N ASN A 173 -2.32 5.12 6.33
CA ASN A 173 -1.16 5.98 6.57
C ASN A 173 0.14 5.45 5.91
N CYS A 174 0.01 4.89 4.70
CA CYS A 174 1.11 4.33 3.91
C CYS A 174 1.59 5.31 2.84
N ILE A 175 2.79 5.05 2.32
CA ILE A 175 3.38 5.80 1.20
C ILE A 175 3.70 4.80 0.08
N PHE A 176 3.33 5.10 -1.16
CA PHE A 176 3.63 4.30 -2.34
C PHE A 176 4.33 5.18 -3.36
N ARG A 177 5.53 4.81 -3.82
CA ARG A 177 6.29 5.63 -4.77
C ARG A 177 6.92 4.80 -5.88
N SER A 178 6.71 5.27 -7.10
CA SER A 178 7.38 4.83 -8.32
C SER A 178 7.14 5.88 -9.40
N PHE A 179 7.04 5.48 -10.67
CA PHE A 179 6.82 6.37 -11.80
C PHE A 179 5.69 5.88 -12.71
N GLN A 180 5.94 4.83 -13.49
CA GLN A 180 4.90 4.19 -14.28
C GLN A 180 4.35 2.97 -13.53
N ASP A 181 3.03 2.88 -13.43
CA ASP A 181 2.31 1.76 -12.82
C ASP A 181 2.66 1.53 -11.33
N THR A 182 2.73 2.58 -10.50
CA THR A 182 3.12 2.46 -9.08
C THR A 182 2.33 1.41 -8.31
N TRP A 183 1.00 1.38 -8.48
CA TRP A 183 0.11 0.48 -7.76
C TRP A 183 -0.92 -0.16 -8.69
N MET A 184 -0.80 -1.48 -8.84
CA MET A 184 -1.81 -2.33 -9.47
C MET A 184 -2.82 -2.85 -8.43
N THR A 185 -4.10 -2.56 -8.60
CA THR A 185 -5.19 -3.19 -7.84
C THR A 185 -5.59 -4.53 -8.48
N SER A 186 -6.59 -5.21 -7.92
CA SER A 186 -6.99 -6.56 -8.34
C SER A 186 -7.39 -6.62 -9.80
N ARG A 187 -7.22 -7.77 -10.45
CA ARG A 187 -7.80 -8.06 -11.77
C ARG A 187 -9.25 -8.57 -11.69
N THR A 188 -9.80 -8.70 -10.49
CA THR A 188 -11.14 -9.21 -10.22
C THR A 188 -12.06 -8.07 -9.77
N ASP A 189 -13.15 -7.86 -10.52
CA ASP A 189 -14.09 -6.74 -10.27
C ASP A 189 -14.79 -6.80 -8.90
N SER A 190 -14.99 -7.98 -8.34
CA SER A 190 -15.66 -8.13 -7.03
C SER A 190 -14.74 -7.91 -5.84
N HIS A 191 -13.42 -7.73 -6.04
CA HIS A 191 -12.50 -7.47 -4.94
C HIS A 191 -12.64 -6.03 -4.46
N ARG A 192 -12.52 -5.85 -3.15
CA ARG A 192 -12.61 -4.58 -2.45
C ARG A 192 -11.26 -4.14 -1.91
N LEU A 193 -10.97 -2.86 -2.05
CA LEU A 193 -9.77 -2.20 -1.53
C LEU A 193 -10.15 -0.92 -0.80
N TYR A 194 -9.62 -0.74 0.39
CA TYR A 194 -9.77 0.51 1.15
C TYR A 194 -8.42 1.09 1.52
N ALA A 195 -8.19 2.35 1.16
CA ALA A 195 -6.98 3.07 1.51
C ALA A 195 -7.33 4.41 2.17
N LYS A 196 -6.72 4.70 3.31
CA LYS A 196 -6.98 5.90 4.09
C LYS A 196 -5.68 6.61 4.48
N ASP A 197 -5.68 7.94 4.35
CA ASP A 197 -4.55 8.81 4.71
C ASP A 197 -3.21 8.42 4.02
N CYS A 198 -3.28 7.82 2.83
CA CYS A 198 -2.12 7.34 2.09
C CYS A 198 -1.56 8.40 1.12
N TRP A 199 -0.27 8.29 0.83
CA TRP A 199 0.41 9.03 -0.26
C TRP A 199 0.69 8.08 -1.42
N ILE A 200 0.20 8.39 -2.62
CA ILE A 200 0.40 7.59 -3.83
C ILE A 200 1.07 8.46 -4.88
N GLU A 201 2.32 8.12 -5.24
CA GLU A 201 3.18 8.90 -6.12
C GLU A 201 3.47 8.18 -7.44
N GLY A 202 3.33 8.92 -8.55
CA GLY A 202 3.70 8.42 -9.87
C GLY A 202 3.49 9.43 -11.00
N ALA A 203 3.58 8.93 -12.23
CA ALA A 203 3.55 9.72 -13.46
C ALA A 203 2.61 9.15 -14.52
N VAL A 204 2.63 7.84 -14.79
CA VAL A 204 1.79 7.25 -15.84
C VAL A 204 1.04 6.07 -15.25
N ASP A 205 -0.29 6.15 -15.27
CA ASP A 205 -1.20 5.07 -14.88
C ASP A 205 -0.89 4.51 -13.48
N TYR A 206 -0.49 5.38 -12.56
CA TYR A 206 0.14 4.94 -11.32
C TYR A 206 -0.83 4.32 -10.31
N PHE A 207 -2.14 4.36 -10.57
CA PHE A 207 -3.15 3.56 -9.88
C PHE A 207 -4.08 2.89 -10.90
N TYR A 208 -3.94 1.59 -11.11
CA TYR A 208 -4.55 0.90 -12.26
C TYR A 208 -4.95 -0.54 -11.94
N GLY A 209 -5.73 -1.18 -12.82
CA GLY A 209 -6.31 -2.50 -12.57
C GLY A 209 -7.82 -2.46 -12.44
N SER A 210 -8.37 -3.31 -11.58
CA SER A 210 -9.81 -3.54 -11.38
C SER A 210 -10.23 -3.55 -9.90
N GLY A 211 -11.49 -3.86 -9.64
CA GLY A 211 -12.06 -3.94 -8.30
C GLY A 211 -12.72 -2.65 -7.82
N ASP A 212 -13.51 -2.75 -6.75
CA ASP A 212 -14.05 -1.59 -6.05
C ASP A 212 -12.99 -1.05 -5.09
N ALA A 213 -12.49 0.15 -5.35
CA ALA A 213 -11.47 0.79 -4.52
C ALA A 213 -11.97 2.12 -3.97
N LEU A 214 -11.92 2.29 -2.66
CA LEU A 214 -12.18 3.57 -2.00
C LEU A 214 -10.88 4.12 -1.39
N LEU A 215 -10.48 5.29 -1.87
CA LEU A 215 -9.42 6.10 -1.28
C LEU A 215 -10.05 7.27 -0.53
N GLU A 216 -9.81 7.36 0.78
CA GLU A 216 -10.26 8.46 1.63
C GLU A 216 -9.09 9.26 2.19
N ASN A 217 -9.13 10.58 2.06
CA ASN A 217 -8.09 11.50 2.55
C ASN A 217 -6.67 11.19 2.03
N CYS A 218 -6.57 10.58 0.85
CA CYS A 218 -5.29 10.25 0.25
C CYS A 218 -4.73 11.43 -0.55
N THR A 219 -3.41 11.48 -0.69
CA THR A 219 -2.71 12.39 -1.62
C THR A 219 -2.25 11.60 -2.86
N LEU A 220 -2.62 12.10 -4.03
CA LEU A 220 -2.26 11.60 -5.35
C LEU A 220 -1.18 12.55 -5.90
N TYR A 221 0.08 12.15 -5.82
CA TYR A 221 1.24 13.01 -6.08
C TYR A 221 1.86 12.76 -7.47
N ASN A 222 1.83 13.77 -8.33
CA ASN A 222 2.24 13.70 -9.72
C ASN A 222 3.69 14.15 -9.88
N VAL A 223 4.52 13.37 -10.59
CA VAL A 223 5.96 13.66 -10.71
C VAL A 223 6.44 14.04 -12.12
N ARG A 224 5.53 14.13 -13.10
CA ARG A 224 5.86 14.44 -14.49
C ARG A 224 4.88 15.44 -15.12
N SER A 225 5.34 16.21 -16.09
CA SER A 225 4.47 16.93 -17.04
C SER A 225 3.47 15.98 -17.70
N GLY A 226 2.18 16.34 -17.68
CA GLY A 226 1.09 15.51 -18.21
C GLY A 226 0.99 14.12 -17.59
N SER A 227 1.15 13.98 -16.27
CA SER A 227 0.90 12.71 -15.58
C SER A 227 -0.55 12.27 -15.73
N VAL A 228 -0.77 10.96 -15.62
CA VAL A 228 -2.09 10.34 -15.65
C VAL A 228 -2.25 9.52 -14.39
N ILE A 229 -3.24 9.84 -13.57
CA ILE A 229 -3.44 9.21 -12.26
C ILE A 229 -3.93 7.77 -12.43
N VAL A 230 -5.13 7.58 -12.99
CA VAL A 230 -5.74 6.24 -13.06
C VAL A 230 -5.84 5.65 -14.46
N ALA A 231 -5.67 4.33 -14.53
CA ALA A 231 -5.97 3.54 -15.74
C ALA A 231 -6.81 2.27 -15.42
N PRO A 232 -8.07 2.44 -14.99
CA PRO A 232 -8.94 1.32 -14.63
C PRO A 232 -9.32 0.43 -15.83
N SER A 233 -9.57 -0.85 -15.54
CA SER A 233 -9.97 -1.90 -16.49
C SER A 233 -11.28 -2.61 -16.12
N HIS A 234 -12.18 -1.95 -15.38
CA HIS A 234 -13.41 -2.55 -14.86
C HIS A 234 -14.37 -3.05 -15.94
N LYS A 235 -14.96 -4.24 -15.72
CA LYS A 235 -16.04 -4.76 -16.57
C LYS A 235 -17.41 -4.57 -15.94
N ASN A 236 -17.59 -5.08 -14.71
CA ASN A 236 -18.86 -5.20 -14.00
C ASN A 236 -18.76 -4.74 -12.53
N VAL A 237 -17.84 -3.81 -12.22
CA VAL A 237 -17.73 -3.25 -10.86
C VAL A 237 -19.01 -2.53 -10.43
N ARG A 238 -19.29 -2.58 -9.13
CA ARG A 238 -20.43 -1.86 -8.55
C ARG A 238 -20.17 -0.36 -8.48
N PHE A 239 -18.95 0.04 -8.10
CA PHE A 239 -18.54 1.43 -7.95
C PHE A 239 -17.31 1.79 -8.79
N GLY A 240 -16.33 0.89 -8.91
CA GLY A 240 -15.02 1.14 -9.50
C GLY A 240 -14.11 1.91 -8.55
N TYR A 241 -13.35 2.86 -9.08
CA TYR A 241 -12.46 3.68 -8.24
C TYR A 241 -13.19 4.91 -7.72
N VAL A 242 -13.09 5.13 -6.41
CA VAL A 242 -13.72 6.26 -5.72
C VAL A 242 -12.66 6.96 -4.89
N PHE A 243 -12.46 8.24 -5.15
CA PHE A 243 -11.54 9.11 -4.41
C PHE A 243 -12.36 10.14 -3.67
N ARG A 244 -12.34 10.11 -2.34
CA ARG A 244 -13.19 10.98 -1.50
C ARG A 244 -12.34 11.79 -0.53
N ASN A 245 -12.52 13.11 -0.55
CA ASN A 245 -11.72 14.05 0.23
C ASN A 245 -10.21 13.94 -0.05
N CYS A 246 -9.85 13.51 -1.27
CA CYS A 246 -8.45 13.34 -1.66
C CYS A 246 -7.83 14.67 -2.10
N ILE A 247 -6.51 14.67 -2.20
CA ILE A 247 -5.72 15.78 -2.72
C ILE A 247 -5.01 15.30 -3.99
N VAL A 248 -5.07 16.09 -5.05
CA VAL A 248 -4.17 15.97 -6.21
C VAL A 248 -3.09 17.03 -6.08
N ASP A 249 -1.85 16.60 -5.97
CA ASP A 249 -0.67 17.44 -5.76
C ASP A 249 0.46 16.97 -6.70
N GLY A 250 1.60 17.64 -6.69
CA GLY A 250 2.75 17.19 -7.47
C GLY A 250 3.95 18.12 -7.43
N ASN A 251 5.01 17.68 -8.08
CA ASN A 251 6.23 18.48 -8.20
C ASN A 251 6.07 19.63 -9.22
N ALA A 252 7.09 20.49 -9.32
CA ALA A 252 7.09 21.62 -10.24
C ALA A 252 6.90 21.22 -11.72
N ALA A 253 7.42 20.06 -12.15
CA ALA A 253 7.25 19.59 -13.51
C ALA A 253 5.82 19.14 -13.81
N ALA A 254 5.09 18.67 -12.79
CA ALA A 254 3.68 18.29 -12.91
C ALA A 254 2.72 19.48 -12.84
N ALA A 255 3.13 20.61 -12.25
CA ALA A 255 2.30 21.81 -12.11
C ALA A 255 2.17 22.63 -13.41
N ASP A 256 1.98 21.95 -14.56
CA ASP A 256 1.99 22.53 -15.90
C ASP A 256 0.62 22.64 -16.57
N GLY A 257 -0.45 22.25 -15.87
CA GLY A 257 -1.82 22.28 -16.39
C GLY A 257 -2.11 21.20 -17.44
N LYS A 258 -1.28 20.15 -17.54
CA LYS A 258 -1.47 19.06 -18.52
C LYS A 258 -1.88 17.74 -17.88
N GLN A 259 -1.89 17.67 -16.56
CA GLN A 259 -2.22 16.46 -15.79
C GLN A 259 -3.63 15.96 -16.11
N LYS A 260 -3.82 14.64 -16.04
CA LYS A 260 -5.09 13.95 -16.27
C LYS A 260 -5.47 13.12 -15.05
N LEU A 261 -6.74 13.17 -14.68
CA LEU A 261 -7.33 12.31 -13.65
C LEU A 261 -7.33 10.84 -14.05
N GLY A 262 -7.39 10.52 -15.34
CA GLY A 262 -7.27 9.15 -15.80
C GLY A 262 -7.57 8.92 -17.27
N ARG A 263 -7.46 7.66 -17.66
CA ARG A 263 -7.77 7.16 -19.00
C ARG A 263 -8.32 5.73 -18.97
N PRO A 264 -9.21 5.34 -19.88
CA PRO A 264 -9.91 4.06 -19.82
C PRO A 264 -9.07 2.95 -20.46
N TRP A 265 -8.45 2.10 -19.63
CA TRP A 265 -7.53 1.07 -20.13
C TRP A 265 -8.27 -0.02 -20.91
N HIS A 266 -9.23 -0.68 -20.27
CA HIS A 266 -10.01 -1.77 -20.86
C HIS A 266 -11.46 -1.75 -20.38
N ASN A 267 -12.33 -2.43 -21.13
CA ASN A 267 -13.73 -2.68 -20.80
C ASN A 267 -14.57 -1.38 -20.70
N SER A 268 -15.33 -1.20 -19.61
CA SER A 268 -16.19 -0.03 -19.37
C SER A 268 -15.88 0.56 -18.00
N PRO A 269 -14.68 1.16 -17.84
CA PRO A 269 -14.16 1.43 -16.53
C PRO A 269 -14.84 2.62 -15.85
N ARG A 270 -14.73 2.64 -14.52
CA ARG A 270 -15.39 3.64 -13.66
C ARG A 270 -14.40 4.25 -12.68
N ALA A 271 -14.38 5.58 -12.61
CA ALA A 271 -13.57 6.37 -11.68
C ALA A 271 -14.33 7.64 -11.29
N VAL A 272 -14.43 7.93 -9.99
CA VAL A 272 -15.18 9.08 -9.46
C VAL A 272 -14.35 9.82 -8.42
N TYR A 273 -14.20 11.13 -8.59
CA TYR A 273 -13.52 12.02 -7.64
C TYR A 273 -14.54 12.92 -6.93
N ILE A 274 -14.56 12.89 -5.61
CA ILE A 274 -15.57 13.54 -4.76
C ILE A 274 -14.87 14.39 -3.71
N HIS A 275 -15.20 15.67 -3.61
CA HIS A 275 -14.56 16.62 -2.69
C HIS A 275 -13.03 16.63 -2.80
N THR A 276 -12.51 16.52 -4.02
CA THR A 276 -11.07 16.44 -4.26
C THR A 276 -10.47 17.84 -4.39
N THR A 277 -9.40 18.11 -3.64
CA THR A 277 -8.65 19.37 -3.72
C THR A 277 -7.53 19.24 -4.74
N MET A 278 -7.53 20.07 -5.78
CA MET A 278 -6.47 20.17 -6.79
C MET A 278 -5.48 21.26 -6.35
N ARG A 279 -4.32 20.86 -5.82
CA ARG A 279 -3.24 21.77 -5.43
C ARG A 279 -2.35 22.22 -6.58
N ILE A 280 -2.34 21.44 -7.66
CA ILE A 280 -1.66 21.77 -8.90
C ILE A 280 -2.68 21.89 -10.05
N PRO A 281 -2.39 22.65 -11.11
CA PRO A 281 -3.31 22.80 -12.23
C PRO A 281 -3.59 21.48 -12.96
N LEU A 282 -4.87 21.20 -13.18
CA LEU A 282 -5.35 20.08 -14.01
C LEU A 282 -5.65 20.59 -15.42
N ALA A 283 -5.48 19.74 -16.44
CA ALA A 283 -5.94 20.07 -17.77
C ALA A 283 -7.47 20.26 -17.80
N PRO A 284 -8.02 21.26 -18.52
CA PRO A 284 -9.46 21.52 -18.51
C PRO A 284 -10.32 20.31 -18.88
N GLU A 285 -9.85 19.48 -19.82
CA GLU A 285 -10.54 18.27 -20.24
C GLU A 285 -10.50 17.14 -19.20
N GLY A 286 -9.58 17.18 -18.23
CA GLY A 286 -9.44 16.27 -17.09
C GLY A 286 -9.09 14.81 -17.41
N TRP A 287 -9.61 14.25 -18.50
CA TRP A 287 -9.50 12.86 -18.90
C TRP A 287 -8.89 12.72 -20.29
N THR A 288 -8.35 11.55 -20.62
CA THR A 288 -7.78 11.29 -21.96
C THR A 288 -8.14 9.89 -22.50
N ASN A 289 -7.87 9.68 -23.79
CA ASN A 289 -8.10 8.41 -24.48
C ASN A 289 -7.02 7.37 -24.10
N MET A 290 -7.36 6.08 -24.21
CA MET A 290 -6.37 4.98 -24.20
C MET A 290 -6.81 3.83 -25.11
N GLY A 291 -8.00 3.28 -24.89
CA GLY A 291 -8.56 2.24 -25.77
C GLY A 291 -9.99 1.79 -25.48
N ALA A 292 -10.53 2.09 -24.29
CA ALA A 292 -11.91 1.78 -23.93
C ALA A 292 -12.82 3.03 -23.91
N ILE A 293 -14.13 2.81 -23.83
CA ILE A 293 -15.10 3.87 -23.49
C ILE A 293 -15.43 3.73 -22.01
N PRO A 294 -15.26 4.76 -21.17
CA PRO A 294 -15.59 4.66 -19.75
C PRO A 294 -17.09 4.44 -19.53
N GLY A 295 -17.43 3.64 -18.52
CA GLY A 295 -18.80 3.56 -18.03
C GLY A 295 -19.18 4.76 -17.17
N LEU A 296 -18.21 5.31 -16.43
CA LEU A 296 -18.36 6.56 -15.68
C LEU A 296 -17.00 7.11 -15.25
N PHE A 297 -16.55 8.22 -15.84
CA PHE A 297 -15.41 9.01 -15.37
C PHE A 297 -15.93 10.39 -14.96
N ALA A 298 -16.04 10.65 -13.66
CA ALA A 298 -16.76 11.83 -13.21
C ALA A 298 -16.18 12.48 -11.94
N GLU A 299 -16.60 13.73 -11.74
CA GLU A 299 -16.27 14.54 -10.57
C GLU A 299 -17.52 15.06 -9.86
N TYR A 300 -17.39 15.33 -8.56
CA TYR A 300 -18.33 16.12 -7.78
C TYR A 300 -17.59 16.99 -6.76
N ASP A 301 -17.89 18.29 -6.76
CA ASP A 301 -17.34 19.27 -5.82
C ASP A 301 -15.80 19.24 -5.71
N SER A 302 -15.12 19.08 -6.86
CA SER A 302 -13.67 19.31 -6.94
C SER A 302 -13.36 20.78 -6.70
N ARG A 303 -12.30 21.07 -5.95
CA ARG A 303 -11.91 22.42 -5.54
C ARG A 303 -10.46 22.73 -5.87
N ASP A 304 -10.12 24.00 -6.05
CA ASP A 304 -8.72 24.46 -6.13
C ASP A 304 -8.06 24.49 -4.74
N ALA A 305 -6.79 24.90 -4.68
CA ALA A 305 -6.02 24.99 -3.44
C ALA A 305 -6.59 26.01 -2.44
N GLU A 306 -7.29 27.03 -2.94
CA GLU A 306 -7.93 28.09 -2.17
C GLU A 306 -9.34 27.70 -1.70
N GLY A 307 -9.88 26.55 -2.17
CA GLY A 307 -11.17 26.01 -1.78
C GLY A 307 -12.34 26.43 -2.68
N ASN A 308 -12.08 27.11 -3.80
CA ASN A 308 -13.12 27.46 -4.78
C ASN A 308 -13.52 26.23 -5.59
N ILE A 309 -14.80 26.14 -5.95
CA ILE A 309 -15.32 25.05 -6.79
C ILE A 309 -14.74 25.20 -8.21
N LEU A 310 -14.23 24.10 -8.78
CA LEU A 310 -13.70 24.08 -10.14
C LEU A 310 -14.82 24.10 -11.18
N ASP A 311 -14.60 24.81 -12.29
CA ASP A 311 -15.44 24.69 -13.49
C ASP A 311 -15.16 23.35 -14.20
N LEU A 312 -16.18 22.51 -14.24
CA LEU A 312 -16.14 21.18 -14.86
C LEU A 312 -16.71 21.17 -16.28
N SER A 313 -17.15 22.31 -16.81
CA SER A 313 -17.85 22.40 -18.11
C SER A 313 -16.99 21.97 -19.31
N GLN A 314 -15.66 22.00 -19.17
CA GLN A 314 -14.71 21.60 -20.20
C GLN A 314 -14.28 20.13 -20.12
N ARG A 315 -14.75 19.36 -19.14
CA ARG A 315 -14.35 17.96 -19.00
C ARG A 315 -14.74 17.15 -20.22
N LYS A 316 -13.83 16.28 -20.65
CA LYS A 316 -14.02 15.36 -21.78
C LYS A 316 -15.22 14.46 -21.53
N THR A 317 -16.13 14.40 -22.49
CA THR A 317 -17.26 13.46 -22.48
C THR A 317 -17.27 12.50 -23.67
N GLU A 318 -16.47 12.75 -24.70
CA GLU A 318 -16.38 11.90 -25.89
C GLU A 318 -15.04 11.18 -25.92
N TYR A 319 -15.04 9.87 -26.20
CA TYR A 319 -13.86 9.01 -26.15
C TYR A 319 -13.70 8.22 -27.44
N ASP A 320 -12.45 7.99 -27.83
CA ASP A 320 -12.10 7.12 -28.95
C ASP A 320 -11.74 5.73 -28.42
N GLY A 321 -12.48 4.71 -28.86
CA GLY A 321 -12.22 3.31 -28.52
C GLY A 321 -11.35 2.63 -29.59
N ARG A 322 -10.67 1.56 -29.19
CA ARG A 322 -9.83 0.73 -30.06
C ARG A 322 -10.04 -0.75 -29.76
N GLY A 323 -9.93 -1.58 -30.80
CA GLY A 323 -10.00 -3.04 -30.71
C GLY A 323 -11.40 -3.61 -30.95
N PRO A 324 -11.52 -4.94 -31.08
CA PRO A 324 -12.76 -5.61 -31.50
C PRO A 324 -13.91 -5.51 -30.49
N ASN A 325 -13.59 -5.26 -29.22
CA ASN A 325 -14.55 -5.28 -28.12
C ASN A 325 -15.02 -3.88 -27.68
N ASN A 326 -14.50 -2.81 -28.29
CA ASN A 326 -14.85 -1.43 -27.95
C ASN A 326 -15.40 -0.72 -29.20
N PRO A 327 -16.49 0.06 -29.07
CA PRO A 327 -16.93 0.89 -30.18
C PRO A 327 -15.85 1.94 -30.51
N PRO A 328 -15.70 2.34 -31.78
CA PRO A 328 -14.65 3.28 -32.19
C PRO A 328 -14.80 4.66 -31.55
N LYS A 329 -16.03 5.03 -31.17
CA LYS A 329 -16.36 6.23 -30.40
C LYS A 329 -17.47 5.93 -29.41
N GLY A 330 -17.52 6.69 -28.32
CA GLY A 330 -18.60 6.66 -27.35
C GLY A 330 -18.50 7.81 -26.38
N SER A 331 -19.56 8.02 -25.61
CA SER A 331 -19.64 9.12 -24.66
C SER A 331 -19.81 8.64 -23.22
N CYS A 332 -19.31 9.45 -22.29
CA CYS A 332 -19.43 9.27 -20.87
C CYS A 332 -19.59 10.66 -20.25
N ARG A 333 -20.58 10.84 -19.38
CA ARG A 333 -20.70 12.10 -18.63
C ARG A 333 -19.51 12.28 -17.67
N ALA A 334 -19.18 13.53 -17.39
CA ALA A 334 -18.04 13.90 -16.54
C ALA A 334 -18.40 14.44 -15.15
N ILE A 335 -19.69 14.53 -14.84
CA ILE A 335 -20.19 15.14 -13.59
C ILE A 335 -21.32 14.25 -13.04
N ILE A 336 -21.32 14.02 -11.73
CA ILE A 336 -22.42 13.37 -11.01
C ILE A 336 -23.17 14.38 -10.15
N THR A 337 -24.41 14.06 -9.77
CA THR A 337 -25.20 14.91 -8.86
C THR A 337 -24.75 14.73 -7.41
N LYS A 338 -25.23 15.61 -6.52
CA LYS A 338 -25.02 15.46 -5.08
C LYS A 338 -25.58 14.13 -4.57
N GLU A 339 -26.78 13.75 -4.98
CA GLU A 339 -27.46 12.53 -4.54
C GLU A 339 -26.69 11.28 -4.96
N GLU A 340 -26.07 11.31 -6.15
CA GLU A 340 -25.18 10.24 -6.60
C GLU A 340 -23.90 10.21 -5.77
N ALA A 341 -23.27 11.35 -5.53
CA ALA A 341 -22.07 11.47 -4.70
C ALA A 341 -22.30 10.98 -3.26
N ASP A 342 -23.46 11.29 -2.67
CA ASP A 342 -23.88 10.79 -1.35
C ASP A 342 -24.04 9.25 -1.34
N GLY A 343 -24.14 8.62 -2.51
CA GLY A 343 -24.15 7.17 -2.68
C GLY A 343 -22.77 6.50 -2.74
N TYR A 344 -21.70 7.27 -2.94
CA TYR A 344 -20.31 6.81 -2.99
C TYR A 344 -19.63 7.01 -1.63
N VAL A 345 -20.12 6.26 -0.64
CA VAL A 345 -19.63 6.33 0.75
C VAL A 345 -19.12 4.99 1.23
N TYR A 346 -18.25 5.02 2.24
CA TYR A 346 -17.64 3.84 2.85
C TYR A 346 -18.65 2.73 3.14
N GLU A 347 -19.77 3.08 3.79
CA GLU A 347 -20.80 2.17 4.27
C GLU A 347 -21.49 1.38 3.13
N ARG A 348 -21.33 1.84 1.88
CA ARG A 348 -21.88 1.18 0.69
C ARG A 348 -20.84 0.44 -0.15
N ILE A 349 -19.59 0.92 -0.14
CA ILE A 349 -18.50 0.42 -0.99
C ILE A 349 -17.71 -0.69 -0.30
N ILE A 350 -17.43 -0.53 1.00
CA ILE A 350 -16.44 -1.32 1.71
C ILE A 350 -17.05 -2.46 2.55
N PRO A 351 -17.97 -2.21 3.50
CA PRO A 351 -18.62 -3.30 4.21
C PRO A 351 -19.40 -4.19 3.25
N GLY A 352 -19.22 -5.50 3.39
CA GLY A 352 -20.07 -6.54 2.80
C GLY A 352 -20.82 -7.31 3.88
N ASP A 353 -21.35 -8.47 3.52
CA ASP A 353 -22.03 -9.39 4.45
C ASP A 353 -21.05 -10.30 5.22
N ASP A 354 -19.75 -10.00 5.13
CA ASP A 354 -18.62 -10.80 5.63
C ASP A 354 -17.97 -10.23 6.90
N GLY A 355 -18.47 -9.09 7.40
CA GLY A 355 -17.97 -8.44 8.62
C GLY A 355 -16.60 -7.75 8.46
N TRP A 356 -16.11 -7.57 7.23
CA TRP A 356 -14.89 -6.81 6.98
C TRP A 356 -15.13 -5.32 7.21
N ASP A 357 -14.52 -4.79 8.28
CA ASP A 357 -14.59 -3.37 8.66
C ASP A 357 -13.19 -2.80 8.91
N PRO A 358 -12.50 -2.31 7.87
CA PRO A 358 -11.15 -1.79 8.03
C PRO A 358 -11.06 -0.50 8.86
N ARG A 359 -12.13 0.31 9.01
CA ARG A 359 -12.09 1.49 9.90
C ARG A 359 -11.91 1.10 11.37
N VAL A 360 -12.46 -0.05 11.79
CA VAL A 360 -12.22 -0.60 13.15
C VAL A 360 -10.76 -1.07 13.28
N MET A 361 -10.18 -1.64 12.22
CA MET A 361 -8.76 -2.02 12.22
C MET A 361 -7.85 -0.80 12.40
N MET A 362 -8.22 0.33 11.81
CA MET A 362 -7.47 1.60 11.84
C MET A 362 -7.69 2.44 13.10
N GLU A 363 -8.52 1.99 14.05
CA GLU A 363 -8.85 2.75 15.25
C GLU A 363 -7.61 2.96 16.14
N LYS A 364 -7.28 4.23 16.41
CA LYS A 364 -6.20 4.62 17.31
C LYS A 364 -6.70 4.65 18.75
N LEU A 365 -6.20 3.73 19.57
CA LEU A 365 -6.45 3.74 21.01
C LEU A 365 -5.88 4.99 21.68
N PRO A 366 -6.46 5.47 22.79
CA PRO A 366 -5.97 6.65 23.50
C PRO A 366 -4.60 6.38 24.15
N SER A 367 -3.85 7.46 24.40
CA SER A 367 -2.54 7.38 25.03
C SER A 367 -2.62 6.80 26.45
N PRO A 368 -1.71 5.86 26.83
CA PRO A 368 -1.62 5.36 28.20
C PRO A 368 -1.49 6.48 29.23
N ALA A 369 -2.44 6.56 30.16
CA ALA A 369 -2.44 7.59 31.19
C ALA A 369 -1.57 7.19 32.39
N LYS A 370 -1.11 8.19 33.17
CA LYS A 370 -0.34 7.98 34.41
C LYS A 370 0.94 7.16 34.20
N LEU A 371 1.65 7.39 33.10
CA LEU A 371 2.96 6.80 32.85
C LEU A 371 3.96 7.19 33.95
N LYS A 372 4.64 6.20 34.52
CA LYS A 372 5.59 6.34 35.62
C LYS A 372 6.77 5.41 35.42
N LYS A 373 7.97 5.89 35.77
CA LYS A 373 9.21 5.11 35.83
C LYS A 373 9.76 5.14 37.26
N LYS A 374 10.07 3.96 37.83
CA LYS A 374 10.74 3.78 39.13
C LYS A 374 11.91 2.81 38.95
N GLY A 375 13.13 3.35 38.86
CA GLY A 375 14.28 2.60 38.38
C GLY A 375 14.02 2.07 36.96
N LEU A 376 14.25 0.77 36.75
CA LEU A 376 13.98 0.09 35.48
C LEU A 376 12.50 -0.27 35.25
N LYS A 377 11.64 -0.13 36.26
CA LYS A 377 10.22 -0.48 36.13
C LYS A 377 9.42 0.69 35.56
N VAL A 378 8.77 0.47 34.44
CA VAL A 378 7.81 1.37 33.81
C VAL A 378 6.39 0.83 34.03
N SER A 379 5.44 1.72 34.34
CA SER A 379 4.03 1.35 34.54
C SER A 379 3.08 2.47 34.13
N TRP A 380 1.86 2.11 33.73
CA TRP A 380 0.82 3.03 33.31
C TRP A 380 -0.57 2.51 33.70
N LYS A 381 -1.63 3.29 33.44
CA LYS A 381 -3.01 2.83 33.56
C LYS A 381 -3.37 2.02 32.32
N ALA A 382 -3.95 0.85 32.49
CA ALA A 382 -4.46 0.03 31.39
C ALA A 382 -5.40 0.83 30.47
N VAL A 383 -5.22 0.65 29.17
CA VAL A 383 -6.07 1.21 28.12
C VAL A 383 -7.13 0.16 27.76
N PRO A 384 -8.43 0.47 27.83
CA PRO A 384 -9.48 -0.45 27.41
C PRO A 384 -9.28 -0.91 25.95
N ALA A 385 -9.58 -2.18 25.67
CA ALA A 385 -9.43 -2.82 24.35
C ALA A 385 -7.98 -2.93 23.80
N ALA A 386 -6.96 -2.53 24.57
CA ALA A 386 -5.57 -2.77 24.19
C ALA A 386 -5.26 -4.27 24.21
N ALA A 387 -4.70 -4.78 23.12
CA ALA A 387 -4.13 -6.13 23.02
C ALA A 387 -2.71 -6.20 23.61
N GLY A 388 -2.07 -5.04 23.78
CA GLY A 388 -0.78 -4.87 24.41
C GLY A 388 -0.24 -3.46 24.16
N TYR A 389 1.07 -3.31 24.30
CA TYR A 389 1.77 -2.04 24.28
C TYR A 389 3.15 -2.17 23.63
N VAL A 390 3.60 -1.08 23.00
CA VAL A 390 4.97 -0.90 22.52
C VAL A 390 5.64 0.18 23.37
N ILE A 391 6.85 -0.10 23.83
CA ILE A 391 7.65 0.80 24.66
C ILE A 391 8.82 1.31 23.84
N PHE A 392 9.04 2.63 23.89
CA PHE A 392 10.09 3.31 23.14
C PHE A 392 11.03 4.11 24.04
N ASP A 393 12.30 4.16 23.65
CA ASP A 393 13.26 5.19 24.05
C ASP A 393 13.49 6.13 22.84
N ASN A 394 12.89 7.33 22.90
CA ASN A 394 12.69 8.19 21.74
C ASN A 394 11.96 7.45 20.60
N ASP A 395 12.71 7.09 19.55
CA ASP A 395 12.24 6.37 18.37
C ASP A 395 12.78 4.93 18.33
N HIS A 396 13.40 4.42 19.39
CA HIS A 396 13.87 3.04 19.45
C HIS A 396 12.88 2.18 20.20
N VAL A 397 12.40 1.10 19.58
CA VAL A 397 11.57 0.10 20.27
C VAL A 397 12.44 -0.68 21.25
N VAL A 398 12.21 -0.46 22.54
CA VAL A 398 12.95 -1.14 23.62
C VAL A 398 12.23 -2.37 24.14
N GLY A 399 10.94 -2.53 23.84
CA GLY A 399 10.21 -3.74 24.19
C GLY A 399 8.71 -3.67 23.95
N PHE A 400 8.06 -4.79 24.27
CA PHE A 400 6.62 -4.99 24.14
C PHE A 400 6.06 -5.49 25.48
N ALA A 401 4.78 -5.24 25.73
CA ALA A 401 4.11 -5.73 26.93
C ALA A 401 2.63 -6.03 26.65
N LYS A 402 2.09 -7.10 27.23
CA LYS A 402 0.63 -7.35 27.28
C LYS A 402 -0.04 -6.60 28.43
N GLU A 403 0.67 -6.49 29.54
CA GLU A 403 0.20 -5.84 30.76
C GLU A 403 0.68 -4.38 30.84
N PRO A 404 0.03 -3.52 31.66
CA PRO A 404 0.37 -2.10 31.75
C PRO A 404 1.64 -1.82 32.57
N VAL A 405 2.65 -2.66 32.40
CA VAL A 405 3.92 -2.66 33.12
C VAL A 405 5.00 -3.28 32.24
N TYR A 406 6.19 -2.70 32.26
CA TYR A 406 7.36 -3.22 31.55
C TYR A 406 8.62 -3.00 32.38
N ASN A 407 9.53 -3.97 32.40
CA ASN A 407 10.83 -3.83 33.04
C ASN A 407 11.89 -3.63 31.96
N LEU A 408 12.52 -2.46 31.96
CA LEU A 408 13.59 -2.11 31.03
C LEU A 408 14.82 -2.99 31.27
N SER A 409 15.51 -3.36 30.19
CA SER A 409 16.79 -4.08 30.26
C SER A 409 17.95 -3.20 30.76
N SER A 410 17.82 -1.87 30.60
CA SER A 410 18.79 -0.86 31.03
C SER A 410 18.12 0.50 31.24
N GLU A 411 18.84 1.44 31.84
CA GLU A 411 18.34 2.80 32.02
C GLU A 411 18.17 3.51 30.66
N ILE A 412 16.99 4.06 30.43
CA ILE A 412 16.67 4.89 29.27
C ILE A 412 17.26 6.29 29.44
N LYS A 413 17.84 6.83 28.37
CA LYS A 413 18.42 8.18 28.34
C LYS A 413 17.54 9.20 27.63
N GLY A 414 16.65 8.77 26.74
CA GLY A 414 15.73 9.63 26.01
C GLY A 414 14.35 9.74 26.63
N ASN A 415 13.40 10.22 25.82
CA ASN A 415 12.00 10.33 26.20
C ASN A 415 11.35 8.94 26.17
N LEU A 416 10.89 8.49 27.33
CA LEU A 416 10.18 7.21 27.42
C LEU A 416 8.78 7.40 26.83
N LYS A 417 8.45 6.58 25.83
CA LYS A 417 7.10 6.56 25.25
C LYS A 417 6.46 5.21 25.38
N VAL A 418 5.13 5.20 25.53
CA VAL A 418 4.33 3.97 25.49
C VAL A 418 3.11 4.20 24.60
N CYS A 419 2.90 3.26 23.67
CA CYS A 419 1.72 3.19 22.81
C CYS A 419 0.88 1.97 23.17
N ALA A 420 -0.44 2.12 23.25
CA ALA A 420 -1.35 0.98 23.24
C ALA A 420 -1.50 0.44 21.82
N VAL A 421 -1.71 -0.87 21.69
CA VAL A 421 -1.91 -1.58 20.43
C VAL A 421 -3.32 -2.16 20.40
N ASN A 422 -4.07 -1.92 19.33
CA ASN A 422 -5.41 -2.50 19.19
C ASN A 422 -5.34 -3.99 18.77
N ARG A 423 -6.46 -4.70 18.77
CA ARG A 423 -6.52 -6.14 18.40
C ARG A 423 -6.09 -6.46 16.96
N TYR A 424 -5.96 -5.46 16.09
CA TYR A 424 -5.53 -5.59 14.70
C TYR A 424 -4.07 -5.15 14.48
N GLY A 425 -3.36 -4.79 15.55
CA GLY A 425 -1.95 -4.42 15.54
C GLY A 425 -1.68 -2.91 15.39
N SER A 426 -2.69 -2.09 15.12
CA SER A 426 -2.52 -0.65 14.89
C SER A 426 -2.08 0.08 16.15
N LEU A 427 -1.20 1.07 15.97
CA LEU A 427 -0.62 1.84 17.06
C LEU A 427 -1.59 2.96 17.49
N GLY A 428 -1.85 3.02 18.80
CA GLY A 428 -2.58 4.11 19.43
C GLY A 428 -1.77 5.40 19.52
N THR A 429 -2.32 6.38 20.24
CA THR A 429 -1.64 7.65 20.51
C THR A 429 -0.50 7.45 21.51
N GLU A 430 0.64 8.12 21.29
CA GLU A 430 1.80 8.06 22.18
C GLU A 430 1.52 8.75 23.53
N SER A 431 1.92 8.12 24.62
CA SER A 431 2.18 8.79 25.90
C SER A 431 3.69 9.08 26.02
N VAL A 432 4.07 10.15 26.71
CA VAL A 432 5.48 10.56 26.86
C VAL A 432 5.74 10.90 28.33
N LEU A 433 6.89 10.46 28.87
CA LEU A 433 7.40 10.81 30.18
C LEU A 433 8.76 11.49 30.09
#